data_AF-A0A533SHI6-F1
#
_entry.id   AF-A0A533SHI6-F1
#
_cell.length_a   1.000
_cell.length_b   1.000
_cell.length_c   1.000
_cell.angle_alpha   90.00
_cell.angle_beta   90.00
_cell.angle_gamma   90.00
#
_symmetry.space_group_name_H-M   'P 1'
#
loop_
_entity.id
_entity.type
_entity.pdbx_description
1 polymer ?
#
loop_
_entity_poly.entity_id
_entity_poly.type
_entity_poly.pdbx_seq_one_letter_code
_entity_poly.pdbx_strand_id
1 'polypeptide(L)'
;MKVNKVVVVDGFSDFPFSLGLPPFMSPEVRYVAGACWDRDENTRVIYATLDDLRTGRKASLLDGTDLVFVYAGMKEASPLLRPSDGGEIAQVSDIKDIVDYVAYLECPKILGGPYALARNGNIDEKLGFDAVVTGDISKYAHELLAEGGRIGGLDPSLQRTNQDV
;
A
#
# COMPACT_ATOMS: atom_id res chain seq x y z
N MET A 1 9.34 8.22 14.21
CA MET A 1 8.01 8.14 14.87
C MET A 1 7.96 6.83 15.63
N LYS A 2 7.46 6.75 16.87
CA LYS A 2 7.27 5.43 17.51
C LYS A 2 5.95 4.84 17.01
N VAL A 3 6.02 3.67 16.39
CA VAL A 3 4.88 3.00 15.74
C VAL A 3 4.85 1.58 16.28
N ASN A 4 3.81 1.22 17.03
CA ASN A 4 3.68 -0.11 17.62
C ASN A 4 2.77 -1.00 16.78
N LYS A 5 1.86 -0.41 16.00
CA LYS A 5 0.89 -1.12 15.19
C LYS A 5 0.75 -0.53 13.79
N VAL A 6 1.10 -1.34 12.78
CA VAL A 6 1.04 -0.96 11.36
C VAL A 6 0.04 -1.84 10.65
N VAL A 7 -0.81 -1.25 9.82
CA VAL A 7 -1.64 -1.99 8.87
C VAL A 7 -1.03 -1.85 7.49
N VAL A 8 -0.84 -2.98 6.80
CA VAL A 8 -0.42 -3.02 5.40
C VAL A 8 -1.57 -3.60 4.59
N VAL A 9 -2.21 -2.73 3.81
CA VAL A 9 -3.30 -3.07 2.91
C VAL A 9 -2.75 -3.46 1.55
N ASP A 10 -3.10 -4.64 1.09
CA ASP A 10 -2.80 -5.16 -0.24
C ASP A 10 -4.05 -5.00 -1.12
N GLY A 11 -3.99 -4.00 -2.00
CA GLY A 11 -5.07 -3.63 -2.91
C GLY A 11 -5.17 -4.54 -4.14
N PHE A 12 -4.38 -5.61 -4.22
CA PHE A 12 -4.19 -6.49 -5.36
C PHE A 12 -3.55 -5.82 -6.59
N SER A 13 -2.80 -6.62 -7.34
CA SER A 13 -2.24 -6.28 -8.65
C SER A 13 -2.50 -7.47 -9.57
N ASP A 14 -3.24 -7.26 -10.66
CA ASP A 14 -3.60 -8.32 -11.62
C ASP A 14 -2.46 -8.58 -12.63
N PHE A 15 -1.22 -8.26 -12.24
CA PHE A 15 -0.04 -8.49 -13.07
C PHE A 15 0.32 -9.99 -13.00
N PRO A 16 0.41 -10.70 -14.14
CA PRO A 16 0.62 -12.14 -14.17
C PRO A 16 1.98 -12.59 -13.59
N PHE A 17 2.89 -11.64 -13.35
CA PHE A 17 4.22 -11.88 -12.76
C PHE A 17 4.39 -11.28 -11.36
N SER A 18 3.44 -10.46 -10.88
CA SER A 18 3.35 -10.10 -9.47
C SER A 18 2.51 -11.20 -8.81
N LEU A 19 3.10 -12.04 -7.95
CA LEU A 19 2.40 -13.12 -7.23
C LEU A 19 1.29 -12.56 -6.30
N GLY A 20 0.18 -12.10 -6.89
CA GLY A 20 -0.91 -11.35 -6.27
C GLY A 20 -2.29 -11.78 -6.80
N LEU A 21 -2.44 -13.05 -7.18
CA LEU A 21 -3.72 -13.76 -7.21
C LEU A 21 -3.86 -14.52 -5.89
N PRO A 22 -5.00 -14.49 -5.16
CA PRO A 22 -5.21 -15.39 -4.03
C PRO A 22 -4.84 -16.83 -4.41
N PRO A 23 -3.94 -17.52 -3.67
CA PRO A 23 -3.53 -17.29 -2.28
C PRO A 23 -2.25 -16.44 -2.07
N PHE A 24 -1.72 -15.77 -3.08
CA PHE A 24 -0.41 -15.13 -3.04
C PHE A 24 -0.45 -13.67 -2.53
N MET A 25 0.44 -13.35 -1.59
CA MET A 25 0.67 -12.02 -1.02
C MET A 25 1.74 -11.27 -1.84
N SER A 26 1.50 -10.02 -2.20
CA SER A 26 2.44 -9.20 -2.98
C SER A 26 3.82 -9.10 -2.29
N PRO A 27 4.96 -9.19 -3.00
CA PRO A 27 6.28 -9.04 -2.38
C PRO A 27 6.48 -7.71 -1.66
N GLU A 28 5.92 -6.63 -2.21
CA GLU A 28 6.11 -5.26 -1.72
C GLU A 28 5.53 -5.07 -0.32
N VAL A 29 4.35 -5.64 -0.04
CA VAL A 29 3.75 -5.60 1.30
C VAL A 29 4.56 -6.42 2.31
N ARG A 30 5.25 -7.49 1.88
CA ARG A 30 6.19 -8.24 2.73
C ARG A 30 7.43 -7.41 3.05
N TYR A 31 7.96 -6.69 2.08
CA TYR A 31 9.09 -5.79 2.29
C TYR A 31 8.74 -4.62 3.19
N VAL A 32 7.51 -4.08 3.11
CA VAL A 32 7.04 -3.08 4.08
C VAL A 32 7.00 -3.66 5.49
N ALA A 33 6.48 -4.89 5.67
CA ALA A 33 6.51 -5.55 6.98
C ALA A 33 7.95 -5.75 7.50
N GLY A 34 8.86 -6.18 6.61
CA GLY A 34 10.29 -6.29 6.92
C GLY A 34 10.90 -4.95 7.34
N ALA A 35 10.59 -3.86 6.65
CA ALA A 35 11.03 -2.52 7.03
C ALA A 35 10.51 -2.09 8.41
N CYS A 36 9.30 -2.50 8.79
CA CYS A 36 8.80 -2.27 10.15
C CYS A 36 9.61 -3.04 11.20
N TRP A 37 9.86 -4.34 10.97
CA TRP A 37 10.58 -5.19 11.91
C TRP A 37 12.07 -4.89 12.00
N ASP A 38 12.69 -4.42 10.92
CA ASP A 38 14.08 -3.94 10.92
C ASP A 38 14.26 -2.73 11.86
N ARG A 39 13.21 -1.91 12.02
CA ARG A 39 13.22 -0.74 12.91
C ARG A 39 12.86 -1.08 14.34
N ASP A 40 11.84 -1.92 14.55
CA ASP A 40 11.46 -2.45 15.85
C ASP A 40 10.79 -3.81 15.68
N GLU A 41 11.45 -4.87 16.16
CA GLU A 41 10.99 -6.26 16.10
C GLU A 41 9.65 -6.49 16.82
N ASN A 42 9.29 -5.61 17.77
CA ASN A 42 8.03 -5.69 18.50
C ASN A 42 6.86 -5.02 17.76
N THR A 43 7.12 -4.39 16.61
CA THR A 43 6.08 -3.76 15.80
C THR A 43 5.08 -4.81 15.33
N ARG A 44 3.81 -4.63 15.71
CA ARG A 44 2.72 -5.47 15.25
C ARG A 44 2.28 -5.05 13.85
N VAL A 45 2.63 -5.84 12.85
CA VAL A 45 2.21 -5.62 11.46
C VAL A 45 0.98 -6.47 11.14
N ILE A 46 -0.09 -5.83 10.64
CA ILE A 46 -1.33 -6.47 10.26
C ILE A 46 -1.48 -6.39 8.75
N TYR A 47 -1.50 -7.55 8.12
CA TYR A 47 -1.82 -7.67 6.70
C TYR A 47 -3.34 -7.69 6.50
N ALA A 48 -3.85 -6.89 5.58
CA ALA A 48 -5.25 -6.91 5.16
C ALA A 48 -5.35 -6.85 3.62
N THR A 49 -6.19 -7.70 3.03
CA THR A 49 -6.54 -7.56 1.61
C THR A 49 -7.76 -6.65 1.44
N LEU A 50 -8.02 -6.19 0.22
CA LEU A 50 -9.29 -5.53 -0.11
C LEU A 50 -10.51 -6.38 0.30
N ASP A 51 -10.46 -7.70 0.12
CA ASP A 51 -11.55 -8.59 0.52
C ASP A 51 -11.72 -8.67 2.05
N ASP A 52 -10.64 -8.62 2.82
CA ASP A 52 -10.73 -8.56 4.28
C ASP A 52 -11.39 -7.27 4.76
N LEU A 53 -11.15 -6.15 4.06
CA LEU A 53 -11.80 -4.87 4.32
C LEU A 53 -13.29 -4.92 3.94
N ARG A 54 -13.62 -5.40 2.73
CA ARG A 54 -15.00 -5.54 2.24
C ARG A 54 -15.88 -6.41 3.12
N THR A 55 -15.32 -7.51 3.63
CA THR A 55 -16.04 -8.46 4.48
C THR A 55 -16.01 -8.11 5.96
N GLY A 56 -15.23 -7.11 6.36
CA GLY A 56 -15.02 -6.74 7.77
C GLY A 56 -14.30 -7.81 8.60
N ARG A 57 -13.70 -8.85 7.96
CA ARG A 57 -13.11 -10.02 8.64
C ARG A 57 -12.03 -9.64 9.66
N LYS A 58 -11.38 -8.49 9.47
CA LYS A 58 -10.28 -7.99 10.30
C LYS A 58 -10.58 -6.66 10.99
N ALA A 59 -11.81 -6.17 10.96
CA ALA A 59 -12.14 -4.82 11.45
C ALA A 59 -11.64 -4.55 12.88
N SER A 60 -11.87 -5.47 13.82
CA SER A 60 -11.39 -5.34 15.21
C SER A 60 -9.86 -5.36 15.36
N LEU A 61 -9.14 -5.90 14.37
CA LEU A 61 -7.69 -5.86 14.35
C LEU A 61 -7.17 -4.50 13.89
N LEU A 62 -7.94 -3.70 13.16
CA LEU A 62 -7.48 -2.41 12.63
C LEU A 62 -7.59 -1.28 13.67
N ASP A 63 -8.40 -1.45 14.73
CA ASP A 63 -8.59 -0.42 15.76
C ASP A 63 -7.30 -0.06 16.49
N GLY A 64 -7.04 1.23 16.73
CA GLY A 64 -5.81 1.70 17.38
C GLY A 64 -4.54 1.48 16.55
N THR A 65 -4.66 1.47 15.22
CA THR A 65 -3.51 1.47 14.31
C THR A 65 -2.80 2.81 14.34
N ASP A 66 -1.46 2.79 14.33
CA ASP A 66 -0.62 3.99 14.38
C ASP A 66 -0.25 4.50 12.98
N LEU A 67 -0.23 3.62 11.97
CA LEU A 67 0.15 3.93 10.59
C LEU A 67 -0.43 2.90 9.60
N VAL A 68 -0.91 3.38 8.45
CA VAL A 68 -1.41 2.53 7.36
C VAL A 68 -0.55 2.70 6.12
N PHE A 69 -0.09 1.59 5.56
CA PHE A 69 0.44 1.53 4.20
C PHE A 69 -0.57 0.86 3.29
N VAL A 70 -0.84 1.46 2.14
CA VAL A 70 -1.68 0.90 1.09
C VAL A 70 -0.83 0.67 -0.14
N TYR A 71 -0.71 -0.59 -0.56
CA TYR A 71 -0.10 -0.96 -1.82
C TYR A 71 -1.20 -1.22 -2.85
N ALA A 72 -1.40 -0.27 -3.77
CA ALA A 72 -2.42 -0.35 -4.79
C ALA A 72 -1.80 -0.71 -6.14
N GLY A 73 -2.20 -1.87 -6.68
CA GLY A 73 -1.81 -2.30 -8.01
C GLY A 73 -2.62 -1.63 -9.12
N MET A 74 -2.34 -2.04 -10.35
CA MET A 74 -3.20 -1.79 -11.49
C MET A 74 -3.74 -3.13 -11.98
N LYS A 75 -4.99 -3.14 -12.43
CA LYS A 75 -5.49 -4.30 -13.15
C LYS A 75 -4.96 -4.24 -14.59
N GLU A 76 -4.14 -5.19 -14.99
CA GLU A 76 -3.92 -5.39 -16.41
C GLU A 76 -5.20 -5.92 -17.03
N ALA A 77 -5.73 -5.21 -18.02
CA ALA A 77 -6.65 -5.80 -18.98
C ALA A 77 -5.84 -6.81 -19.82
N SER A 78 -5.63 -8.02 -19.32
CA SER A 78 -4.98 -9.08 -20.10
C SER A 78 -5.89 -9.46 -21.27
N PRO A 79 -5.55 -9.12 -22.54
CA PRO A 79 -6.41 -9.38 -23.68
C PRO A 79 -6.56 -10.89 -23.97
N LEU A 80 -5.64 -11.70 -23.45
CA LEU A 80 -5.58 -13.14 -23.66
C LEU A 80 -6.39 -13.94 -22.63
N LEU A 81 -6.75 -13.35 -21.49
CA LEU A 81 -7.55 -14.01 -20.44
C LEU A 81 -8.96 -13.41 -20.30
N ARG A 82 -9.16 -12.15 -20.73
CA ARG A 82 -10.49 -11.58 -20.96
C ARG A 82 -10.38 -10.64 -22.17
N PRO A 83 -11.18 -10.84 -23.24
CA PRO A 83 -11.40 -9.78 -24.20
C PRO A 83 -12.19 -8.70 -23.46
N SER A 84 -11.50 -7.75 -22.84
CA SER A 84 -12.12 -6.54 -22.34
C SER A 84 -12.51 -5.73 -23.57
N ASP A 85 -13.81 -5.65 -23.82
CA ASP A 85 -14.46 -4.87 -24.87
C ASP A 85 -14.17 -3.37 -24.69
N GLY A 86 -12.92 -2.93 -24.89
CA GLY A 86 -12.52 -1.52 -24.84
C GLY A 86 -12.89 -0.75 -23.56
N GLY A 87 -13.36 -1.42 -22.51
CA GLY A 87 -13.80 -0.81 -21.27
C GLY A 87 -12.62 -0.25 -20.49
N GLU A 88 -12.80 0.95 -19.93
CA GLU A 88 -11.80 1.69 -19.16
C GLU A 88 -10.95 0.76 -18.27
N ILE A 89 -9.63 0.81 -18.47
CA ILE A 89 -8.59 0.22 -17.61
C ILE A 89 -9.07 0.29 -16.17
N ALA A 90 -9.19 -0.87 -15.51
CA ALA A 90 -10.00 -1.07 -14.33
C ALA A 90 -9.99 0.12 -13.36
N GLN A 91 -11.08 0.85 -13.55
CA GLN A 91 -11.83 1.78 -12.74
C GLN A 91 -11.27 2.09 -11.35
N VAL A 92 -11.16 3.39 -11.12
CA VAL A 92 -11.01 4.14 -9.86
C VAL A 92 -11.87 3.62 -8.67
N SER A 93 -12.78 2.67 -8.87
CA SER A 93 -13.67 2.12 -7.84
C SER A 93 -12.95 1.36 -6.73
N ASP A 94 -11.99 0.49 -7.04
CA ASP A 94 -11.35 -0.34 -5.99
C ASP A 94 -10.48 0.49 -5.04
N ILE A 95 -9.84 1.56 -5.54
CA ILE A 95 -9.08 2.48 -4.67
C ILE A 95 -10.00 3.33 -3.79
N LYS A 96 -11.18 3.71 -4.29
CA LYS A 96 -12.20 4.43 -3.50
C LYS A 96 -12.71 3.54 -2.37
N ASP A 97 -12.99 2.28 -2.65
CA ASP A 97 -13.36 1.30 -1.61
C ASP A 97 -12.27 1.23 -0.53
N ILE A 98 -11.00 1.05 -0.92
CA ILE A 98 -9.89 1.00 0.05
C ILE A 98 -9.87 2.26 0.89
N VAL A 99 -9.94 3.43 0.26
CA VAL A 99 -9.96 4.74 0.91
C VAL A 99 -11.09 4.83 1.93
N ASP A 100 -12.31 4.48 1.53
CA ASP A 100 -13.49 4.52 2.41
C ASP A 100 -13.32 3.56 3.60
N TYR A 101 -12.78 2.35 3.36
CA TYR A 101 -12.55 1.38 4.42
C TYR A 101 -11.41 1.76 5.36
N VAL A 102 -10.40 2.52 4.93
CA VAL A 102 -9.34 2.99 5.84
C VAL A 102 -9.61 4.36 6.41
N ALA A 103 -10.61 5.10 5.90
CA ALA A 103 -10.92 6.47 6.31
C ALA A 103 -11.23 6.60 7.80
N TYR A 104 -11.90 5.61 8.39
CA TYR A 104 -12.26 5.61 9.82
C TYR A 104 -11.06 5.49 10.77
N LEU A 105 -9.89 5.08 10.25
CA LEU A 105 -8.68 4.96 11.05
C LEU A 105 -8.06 6.34 11.25
N GLU A 106 -8.04 6.84 12.49
CA GLU A 106 -7.49 8.15 12.86
C GLU A 106 -5.94 8.13 12.94
N CYS A 107 -5.30 7.67 11.87
CA CYS A 107 -3.85 7.60 11.75
C CYS A 107 -3.38 7.98 10.34
N PRO A 108 -2.08 8.26 10.17
CA PRO A 108 -1.54 8.60 8.86
C PRO A 108 -1.64 7.43 7.88
N LYS A 109 -1.86 7.74 6.61
CA LYS A 109 -2.08 6.78 5.52
C LYS A 109 -1.13 7.08 4.37
N ILE A 110 -0.38 6.08 3.94
CA ILE A 110 0.62 6.18 2.87
C ILE A 110 0.18 5.29 1.72
N LEU A 111 0.01 5.86 0.54
CA LEU A 111 -0.30 5.11 -0.67
C LEU A 111 0.98 4.89 -1.49
N GLY A 112 1.13 3.70 -2.06
CA GLY A 112 2.15 3.43 -3.07
C GLY A 112 1.74 2.30 -4.00
N GLY A 113 2.70 1.84 -4.80
CA GLY A 113 2.49 0.79 -5.80
C GLY A 113 2.15 1.31 -7.20
N PRO A 114 1.90 0.40 -8.17
CA PRO A 114 1.69 0.74 -9.56
C PRO A 114 0.62 1.81 -9.81
N TYR A 115 -0.44 1.85 -9.01
CA TYR A 115 -1.49 2.88 -9.11
C TYR A 115 -0.94 4.30 -8.92
N ALA A 116 -0.07 4.49 -7.92
CA ALA A 116 0.55 5.77 -7.61
C ALA A 116 1.56 6.17 -8.69
N LEU A 117 2.37 5.22 -9.16
CA LEU A 117 3.35 5.43 -10.22
C LEU A 117 2.69 5.81 -11.55
N ALA A 118 1.64 5.10 -11.98
CA ALA A 118 0.98 5.36 -13.26
C ALA A 118 0.30 6.73 -13.34
N ARG A 119 -0.02 7.32 -12.19
CA ARG A 119 -0.54 8.69 -12.08
C ARG A 119 0.55 9.72 -11.82
N ASN A 120 1.81 9.31 -11.78
CA ASN A 120 2.95 10.16 -11.43
C ASN A 120 2.73 10.92 -10.11
N GLY A 121 2.06 10.28 -9.13
CA GLY A 121 1.67 10.89 -7.86
C GLY A 121 0.48 11.86 -7.93
N ASN A 122 -0.03 12.20 -9.13
CA ASN A 122 -1.20 13.06 -9.31
C ASN A 122 -2.50 12.29 -9.07
N ILE A 123 -2.85 12.13 -7.81
CA ILE A 123 -4.10 11.51 -7.37
C ILE A 123 -5.00 12.63 -6.87
N ASP A 124 -6.16 12.80 -7.52
CA ASP A 124 -7.14 13.85 -7.21
C ASP A 124 -7.33 13.99 -5.69
N GLU A 125 -7.00 15.18 -5.18
CA GLU A 125 -7.07 15.63 -3.79
C GLU A 125 -6.62 14.61 -2.72
N LYS A 126 -5.58 13.82 -3.03
CA LYS A 126 -4.98 12.84 -2.12
C LYS A 126 -5.92 11.79 -1.58
N LEU A 127 -7.21 11.68 -1.93
CA LEU A 127 -8.14 10.67 -1.40
C LEU A 127 -8.03 10.41 0.14
N GLY A 128 -7.59 11.39 0.93
CA GLY A 128 -7.31 11.21 2.37
C GLY A 128 -5.99 10.50 2.76
N PHE A 129 -5.06 10.32 1.84
CA PHE A 129 -3.68 9.88 2.08
C PHE A 129 -2.77 11.06 2.45
N ASP A 130 -1.88 10.86 3.42
CA ASP A 130 -0.92 11.88 3.85
C ASP A 130 0.27 11.99 2.88
N ALA A 131 0.71 10.86 2.33
CA ALA A 131 1.68 10.79 1.24
C ALA A 131 1.34 9.75 0.18
N VAL A 132 1.80 10.04 -1.04
CA VAL A 132 1.70 9.18 -2.22
C VAL A 132 3.11 8.91 -2.71
N VAL A 133 3.57 7.68 -2.56
CA VAL A 133 4.90 7.20 -2.91
C VAL A 133 4.90 6.70 -4.35
N THR A 134 5.70 7.34 -5.20
CA THR A 134 5.89 6.97 -6.60
C THR A 134 7.09 6.05 -6.81
N GLY A 135 8.00 5.96 -5.82
CA GLY A 135 9.11 5.01 -5.81
C GLY A 135 8.79 3.70 -5.08
N ASP A 136 9.78 3.16 -4.36
CA ASP A 136 9.66 1.94 -3.56
C ASP A 136 8.99 2.22 -2.21
N ILE A 137 7.77 1.72 -2.02
CA ILE A 137 7.02 1.87 -0.76
C ILE A 137 7.75 1.26 0.44
N SER A 138 8.52 0.18 0.25
CA SER A 138 9.30 -0.45 1.32
C SER A 138 10.48 0.40 1.76
N LYS A 139 11.19 1.04 0.82
CA LYS A 139 12.27 1.99 1.14
C LYS A 139 11.71 3.23 1.82
N TYR A 140 10.60 3.76 1.31
CA TYR A 140 9.92 4.87 1.95
C TYR A 140 9.49 4.52 3.38
N ALA A 141 8.92 3.34 3.61
CA ALA A 141 8.56 2.86 4.95
C ALA A 141 9.79 2.76 5.86
N HIS A 142 10.90 2.22 5.36
CA HIS A 142 12.15 2.09 6.12
C HIS A 142 12.70 3.44 6.58
N GLU A 143 12.72 4.44 5.69
CA GLU A 143 13.19 5.80 6.03
C GLU A 143 12.18 6.57 6.90
N LEU A 144 10.87 6.37 6.69
CA LEU A 144 9.82 7.00 7.50
C LEU A 144 9.86 6.54 8.96
N LEU A 145 10.14 5.26 9.17
CA LEU A 145 10.23 4.67 10.50
C LEU A 145 11.60 4.89 11.16
N ALA A 146 12.57 5.46 10.44
CA ALA A 146 13.85 5.86 11.01
C ALA A 146 13.71 6.98 12.06
N GLU A 147 14.76 7.15 12.87
CA GLU A 147 14.82 8.27 13.80
C GLU A 147 14.77 9.61 13.03
N GLY A 148 13.81 10.46 13.39
CA GLY A 148 13.59 11.74 12.69
C GLY A 148 12.77 11.66 11.39
N GLY A 149 12.35 10.48 10.95
CA GLY A 149 11.50 10.30 9.76
C GLY A 149 10.14 11.03 9.88
N ARG A 150 9.75 11.72 8.80
CA ARG A 150 8.50 12.51 8.70
C ARG A 150 7.92 12.40 7.30
N ILE A 151 6.60 12.23 7.20
CA ILE A 151 5.87 12.01 5.94
C ILE A 151 6.15 13.12 4.90
N GLY A 152 6.12 14.39 5.32
CA GLY A 152 6.41 15.54 4.45
C GLY A 152 7.90 15.89 4.29
N GLY A 153 8.80 15.18 4.97
CA GLY A 153 10.25 15.40 4.91
C GLY A 153 11.00 14.39 4.04
N LEU A 154 10.29 13.41 3.48
CA LEU A 154 10.85 12.35 2.66
C LEU A 154 10.45 12.53 1.20
N ASP A 155 11.39 12.22 0.31
CA ASP A 155 11.14 12.19 -1.12
C ASP A 155 10.23 11.00 -1.46
N PRO A 156 9.02 11.22 -2.01
CA PRO A 156 8.12 10.13 -2.37
C PRO A 156 8.59 9.28 -3.55
N SER A 157 9.63 9.72 -4.27
CA SER A 157 10.21 9.02 -5.41
C SER A 157 11.37 8.10 -5.06
N LEU A 158 11.72 7.97 -3.76
CA LEU A 158 12.82 7.13 -3.28
C LEU A 158 12.76 5.70 -3.84
N GLN A 159 13.89 5.23 -4.37
CA GLN A 159 14.07 3.86 -4.85
C GLN A 159 15.20 3.19 -4.08
N ARG A 160 15.11 1.86 -3.94
CA ARG A 160 16.19 1.03 -3.43
C ARG A 160 17.37 1.09 -4.38
N THR A 161 18.55 1.07 -3.79
CA THR A 161 19.83 1.02 -4.47
C THR A 161 20.47 -0.34 -4.24
N ASN A 162 21.58 -0.62 -4.92
CA ASN A 162 22.35 -1.85 -4.69
C ASN A 162 22.93 -1.96 -3.27
N GLN A 163 22.92 -0.89 -2.47
CA GLN A 163 23.35 -0.92 -1.07
C GLN A 163 22.23 -1.38 -0.13
N ASP A 164 20.98 -1.42 -0.61
CA ASP A 164 19.80 -1.83 0.16
C ASP A 164 19.46 -3.33 -0.01
N VAL A 165 20.26 -4.09 -0.78
CA VAL A 165 20.01 -5.50 -1.16
C VAL A 165 21.13 -6.41 -0.67
#